data_AF-A0A1P8WNB4-F1
#
_entry.id   AF-A0A1P8WNB4-F1
#
_cell.length_a   1.000
_cell.length_b   1.000
_cell.length_c   1.000
_cell.angle_alpha   90.00
_cell.angle_beta   90.00
_cell.angle_gamma   90.00
#
_symmetry.space_group_name_H-M   'P 1'
#
loop_
_entity.id
_entity.type
_entity.pdbx_description
1 polymer ?
#
loop_
_entity_poly.entity_id
_entity_poly.type
_entity_poly.pdbx_seq_one_letter_code
_entity_poly.pdbx_strand_id
1 'polypeptide(L)'
;MMNHAAILTVAIFPIAISSSTADEGTGYPAPSKNDAGTVTWADHDPVAAVVARVQAQAALMEAQRNRVLGFRRMAKMNVMELEIEEHDLRQIRNLRHLSSRSWRNHRTWQQLRDNPDMSEGAIRSGRALNFLLTRLAVTALPYRFDPNDTRYSSGVLSELKIEPQVFEQLTLQQRNVDFAATSLKTAEINYWPYILRWDEFSRYKTDYEQARQRVVKEAEQNGQASVGSVMAMEQSLQKFRKAFASSKAKSWAINNGRTLQYIQCRDFFRDLNREMKRLETTGDLRPFQSRDSYAPEEDGDHLINFLSFMNRNGLQFGRAKPGNEAAHYSMFTLMRALYLTVEDSDESTRVQSIRDQAREATERESKTSPQKERLLPPEEQ
;
A
#
# COMPACT_ATOMS: atom_id res chain seq x y z
N MET A 1 -28.17 -27.65 21.83
CA MET A 1 -27.43 -26.74 22.73
C MET A 1 -26.87 -27.57 23.87
N MET A 2 -25.61 -27.99 23.79
CA MET A 2 -24.92 -28.73 24.85
C MET A 2 -23.62 -28.00 25.16
N ASN A 3 -23.53 -27.49 26.39
CA ASN A 3 -22.35 -26.84 26.94
C ASN A 3 -21.29 -27.91 27.25
N HIS A 4 -20.08 -27.75 26.71
CA HIS A 4 -18.90 -28.48 27.17
C HIS A 4 -18.04 -27.52 28.00
N ALA A 5 -18.01 -27.77 29.31
CA ALA A 5 -17.07 -27.16 30.22
C ALA A 5 -15.74 -27.94 30.14
N ALA A 6 -14.68 -27.28 29.71
CA ALA A 6 -13.33 -27.82 29.75
C ALA A 6 -12.77 -27.69 31.17
N ILE A 7 -12.47 -28.83 31.79
CA ILE A 7 -11.74 -28.91 33.07
C ILE A 7 -10.25 -28.80 32.75
N LEU A 8 -9.60 -27.75 33.24
CA LEU A 8 -8.16 -27.53 33.10
C LEU A 8 -7.44 -28.29 34.23
N THR A 9 -6.80 -29.41 33.91
CA THR A 9 -5.98 -30.18 34.85
C THR A 9 -4.58 -29.57 34.93
N VAL A 10 -4.23 -28.95 36.05
CA VAL A 10 -2.86 -28.46 36.31
C VAL A 10 -2.03 -29.64 36.83
N ALA A 11 -1.11 -30.13 35.99
CA ALA A 11 -0.13 -31.14 36.39
C ALA A 11 1.01 -30.46 37.16
N ILE A 12 1.17 -30.81 38.44
CA ILE A 12 2.30 -30.39 39.28
C ILE A 12 3.40 -31.45 39.12
N PHE A 13 4.49 -31.10 38.43
CA PHE A 13 5.68 -31.95 38.35
C PHE A 13 6.58 -31.73 39.58
N PRO A 14 7.02 -32.79 40.29
CA PRO A 14 8.07 -32.66 41.29
C PRO A 14 9.42 -32.47 40.58
N ILE A 15 10.05 -31.32 40.81
CA ILE A 15 11.42 -31.05 40.37
C ILE A 15 12.37 -31.69 41.39
N ALA A 16 13.05 -32.75 40.97
CA ALA A 16 14.18 -33.30 41.70
C ALA A 16 15.33 -32.29 41.69
N ILE A 17 15.73 -31.82 42.86
CA ILE A 17 16.92 -30.97 43.04
C ILE A 17 18.12 -31.92 43.08
N SER A 18 18.85 -32.02 41.97
CA SER A 18 20.18 -32.64 41.97
C SER A 18 21.18 -31.65 42.55
N SER A 19 21.77 -31.97 43.70
CA SER A 19 22.92 -31.24 44.24
C SER A 19 24.17 -31.57 43.43
N SER A 20 24.58 -30.68 42.52
CA SER A 20 25.90 -30.75 41.89
C SER A 20 26.91 -29.92 42.68
N THR A 21 27.87 -30.62 43.27
CA THR A 21 29.31 -30.31 43.39
C THR A 21 29.74 -28.83 43.30
N ALA A 22 30.05 -28.24 44.45
CA ALA A 22 31.14 -27.27 44.61
C ALA A 22 32.25 -28.05 45.35
N ASP A 23 33.40 -28.31 44.75
CA ASP A 23 34.48 -27.38 44.39
C ASP A 23 35.20 -26.82 45.61
N GLU A 24 36.52 -26.94 45.54
CA GLU A 24 37.49 -27.12 46.61
C GLU A 24 37.88 -25.81 47.30
N GLY A 25 38.28 -25.93 48.58
CA GLY A 25 39.22 -24.97 49.17
C GLY A 25 38.65 -23.95 50.15
N THR A 26 38.27 -24.39 51.35
CA THR A 26 38.66 -23.72 52.60
C THR A 26 38.79 -24.78 53.70
N GLY A 27 40.00 -24.91 54.25
CA GLY A 27 40.29 -25.88 55.30
C GLY A 27 39.58 -25.50 56.61
N TYR A 28 38.55 -26.27 56.97
CA TYR A 28 38.00 -26.26 58.32
C TYR A 28 38.71 -27.33 59.16
N PRO A 29 39.18 -27.01 60.38
CA PRO A 29 39.80 -27.98 61.26
C PRO A 29 38.80 -29.06 61.65
N ALA A 30 39.28 -30.31 61.70
CA ALA A 30 38.48 -31.45 62.13
C ALA A 30 37.98 -31.26 63.58
N PRO A 31 36.69 -31.52 63.88
CA PRO A 31 36.17 -31.36 65.22
C PRO A 31 36.82 -32.36 66.19
N SER A 32 37.37 -31.82 67.27
CA SER A 32 37.85 -32.53 68.45
C SER A 32 36.76 -33.46 69.00
N LYS A 33 37.09 -34.75 69.19
CA LYS A 33 36.13 -35.80 69.60
C LYS A 33 35.72 -35.79 71.07
N ASN A 34 36.21 -34.86 71.91
CA ASN A 34 36.08 -34.98 73.37
C ASN A 34 35.41 -33.81 74.09
N ASP A 35 34.83 -32.82 73.39
CA ASP A 35 33.95 -31.87 74.04
C ASP A 35 32.49 -32.29 73.84
N ALA A 36 31.98 -33.07 74.79
CA ALA A 36 30.55 -33.13 75.08
C ALA A 36 30.12 -31.80 75.71
N GLY A 37 30.29 -30.71 74.95
CA GLY A 37 29.71 -29.42 75.25
C GLY A 37 28.21 -29.61 75.27
N THR A 38 27.64 -29.52 76.46
CA THR A 38 26.20 -29.45 76.66
C THR A 38 25.75 -28.28 75.79
N VAL A 39 25.07 -28.57 74.67
CA VAL A 39 24.43 -27.54 73.86
C VAL A 39 23.36 -26.95 74.76
N THR A 40 23.71 -25.88 75.45
CA THR A 40 22.77 -25.10 76.24
C THR A 40 21.84 -24.46 75.23
N TRP A 41 20.62 -24.97 75.15
CA TRP A 41 19.51 -24.40 74.39
C TRP A 41 19.18 -22.94 74.78
N ALA A 42 19.90 -22.35 75.74
CA ALA A 42 19.77 -20.99 76.22
C ALA A 42 20.12 -19.92 75.16
N ASP A 43 20.93 -20.23 74.16
CA ASP A 43 21.27 -19.29 73.07
C ASP A 43 20.49 -19.58 71.76
N HIS A 44 19.59 -20.56 71.78
CA HIS A 44 18.74 -20.85 70.64
C HIS A 44 17.57 -19.87 70.65
N ASP A 45 17.77 -18.69 70.08
CA ASP A 45 16.68 -17.75 69.85
C ASP A 45 15.77 -18.32 68.74
N PRO A 46 14.59 -18.86 69.09
CA PRO A 46 13.68 -19.42 68.10
C PRO A 46 13.23 -18.35 67.10
N VAL A 47 13.29 -17.07 67.48
CA VAL A 47 12.97 -15.94 66.60
C VAL A 47 14.02 -15.82 65.50
N ALA A 48 15.31 -15.89 65.84
CA ALA A 48 16.40 -15.84 64.85
C ALA A 48 16.33 -16.98 63.83
N ALA A 49 16.00 -18.20 64.27
CA ALA A 49 15.82 -19.36 63.38
C ALA A 49 14.61 -19.20 62.43
N VAL A 50 13.50 -18.66 62.93
CA VAL A 50 12.32 -18.35 62.12
C VAL A 50 12.62 -17.23 61.11
N VAL A 51 13.30 -16.16 61.53
CA VAL A 51 13.71 -15.05 60.65
C VAL A 51 14.64 -15.55 59.55
N ALA A 52 15.65 -16.37 59.87
CA ALA A 52 16.55 -16.96 58.88
C ALA A 52 15.81 -17.84 57.87
N ARG A 53 14.82 -18.63 58.31
CA ARG A 53 13.98 -19.44 57.43
C ARG A 53 13.10 -18.58 56.52
N VAL A 54 12.51 -17.50 57.04
CA VAL A 54 11.70 -16.56 56.25
C VAL A 54 12.57 -15.85 55.21
N GLN A 55 13.78 -15.41 55.58
CA GLN A 55 14.74 -14.78 54.65
C GLN A 55 15.21 -15.76 53.57
N ALA A 56 15.54 -17.01 53.93
CA ALA A 56 15.90 -18.04 52.96
C ALA A 56 14.74 -18.35 51.98
N GLN A 57 13.50 -18.41 52.49
CA GLN A 57 12.32 -18.61 51.65
C GLN A 57 12.04 -17.40 50.73
N ALA A 58 12.25 -16.18 51.22
CA ALA A 58 12.14 -14.97 50.41
C ALA A 58 13.20 -14.94 49.30
N ALA A 59 14.46 -15.25 49.60
CA ALA A 59 15.54 -15.33 48.62
C ALA A 59 15.28 -16.41 47.56
N LEU A 60 14.73 -17.57 47.96
CA LEU A 60 14.32 -18.62 47.02
C LEU A 60 13.20 -18.13 46.09
N MET A 61 12.17 -17.46 46.63
CA MET A 61 11.08 -16.90 45.83
C MET A 61 11.57 -15.81 44.86
N GLU A 62 12.53 -14.98 45.29
CA GLU A 62 13.16 -13.97 44.45
C GLU A 62 13.99 -14.59 43.32
N ALA A 63 14.80 -15.62 43.62
CA ALA A 63 15.55 -16.37 42.62
C ALA A 63 14.62 -17.04 41.58
N GLN A 64 13.52 -17.65 42.03
CA GLN A 64 12.49 -18.23 41.16
C GLN A 64 11.82 -17.17 40.28
N ARG A 65 11.46 -16.02 40.85
CA ARG A 65 10.89 -14.87 40.11
C ARG A 65 11.85 -14.37 39.03
N ASN A 66 13.12 -14.18 39.37
CA ASN A 66 14.14 -13.71 38.42
C ASN A 66 14.35 -14.71 37.28
N ARG A 67 14.30 -16.02 37.57
CA ARG A 67 14.38 -17.06 36.54
C ARG A 67 13.18 -17.02 35.57
N VAL A 68 11.96 -16.88 36.08
CA VAL A 68 10.74 -16.74 35.25
C VAL A 68 10.78 -15.47 34.40
N LEU A 69 11.24 -14.35 34.98
CA LEU A 69 11.45 -13.10 34.24
C LEU A 69 12.49 -13.25 33.13
N GLY A 70 13.59 -13.97 33.40
CA GLY A 70 14.61 -14.32 32.40
C GLY A 70 14.02 -15.12 31.23
N PHE A 71 13.25 -16.18 31.50
CA PHE A 71 12.59 -16.96 30.46
C PHE A 71 11.58 -16.12 29.64
N ARG A 72 10.82 -15.24 30.30
CA ARG A 72 9.87 -14.35 29.61
C ARG A 72 10.60 -13.35 28.71
N ARG A 73 11.76 -12.84 29.12
CA ARG A 73 12.61 -11.97 28.28
C ARG A 73 13.13 -12.73 27.07
N MET A 74 13.67 -13.95 27.25
CA MET A 74 14.16 -14.78 26.13
C MET A 74 13.03 -15.14 25.14
N ALA A 75 11.86 -15.52 25.63
CA ALA A 75 10.71 -15.80 24.76
C ALA A 75 10.28 -14.56 23.97
N LYS A 76 10.31 -13.37 24.59
CA LYS A 76 10.01 -12.11 23.90
C LYS A 76 11.07 -11.76 22.85
N MET A 77 12.36 -12.00 23.14
CA MET A 77 13.44 -11.83 22.16
C MET A 77 13.28 -12.75 20.97
N ASN A 78 13.00 -14.04 21.19
CA ASN A 78 12.76 -14.99 20.09
C ASN A 78 11.55 -14.61 19.23
N VAL A 79 10.45 -14.13 19.85
CA VAL A 79 9.29 -13.63 19.10
C VAL A 79 9.66 -12.40 18.29
N MET A 80 10.44 -11.47 18.86
CA MET A 80 10.90 -10.29 18.15
C MET A 80 11.85 -10.64 17.00
N GLU A 81 12.77 -11.60 17.18
CA GLU A 81 13.63 -12.12 16.12
C GLU A 81 12.83 -12.73 14.98
N LEU A 82 11.81 -13.54 15.30
CA LEU A 82 10.90 -14.12 14.30
C LEU A 82 10.08 -13.04 13.58
N GLU A 83 9.62 -11.99 14.28
CA GLU A 83 8.89 -10.87 13.68
C GLU A 83 9.78 -10.06 12.72
N ILE A 84 11.05 -9.84 13.10
CA ILE A 84 12.07 -9.20 12.24
C ILE A 84 12.32 -10.08 11.02
N GLU A 85 12.56 -11.37 11.20
CA GLU A 85 12.79 -12.31 10.09
C GLU A 85 11.58 -12.37 9.14
N GLU A 86 10.36 -12.43 9.66
CA GLU A 86 9.15 -12.44 8.83
C GLU A 86 8.99 -11.12 8.06
N HIS A 87 9.26 -9.99 8.71
CA HIS A 87 9.26 -8.69 8.07
C HIS A 87 10.29 -8.63 6.93
N ASP A 88 11.51 -9.11 7.15
CA ASP A 88 12.58 -9.14 6.16
C ASP A 88 12.23 -10.07 4.99
N LEU A 89 11.65 -11.24 5.27
CA LEU A 89 11.16 -12.15 4.23
C LEU A 89 10.04 -11.51 3.39
N ARG A 90 9.13 -10.76 4.01
CA ARG A 90 8.10 -10.00 3.29
C ARG A 90 8.73 -8.91 2.42
N GLN A 91 9.73 -8.19 2.93
CA GLN A 91 10.47 -7.20 2.14
C GLN A 91 11.20 -7.84 0.96
N ILE A 92 11.94 -8.93 1.16
CA ILE A 92 12.63 -9.67 0.09
C ILE A 92 11.63 -10.15 -0.96
N ARG A 93 10.47 -10.69 -0.54
CA ARG A 93 9.41 -11.12 -1.47
C ARG A 93 8.86 -9.94 -2.28
N ASN A 94 8.66 -8.79 -1.64
CA ASN A 94 8.23 -7.56 -2.32
C ASN A 94 9.27 -7.07 -3.32
N LEU A 95 10.55 -7.04 -2.94
CA LEU A 95 11.67 -6.65 -3.83
C LEU A 95 11.77 -7.59 -5.04
N ARG A 96 11.65 -8.90 -4.85
CA ARG A 96 11.62 -9.88 -5.94
C ARG A 96 10.44 -9.65 -6.89
N HIS A 97 9.28 -9.31 -6.35
CA HIS A 97 8.11 -9.01 -7.16
C HIS A 97 8.30 -7.71 -7.97
N LEU A 98 8.89 -6.68 -7.35
CA LEU A 98 9.21 -5.42 -8.02
C LEU A 98 10.26 -5.63 -9.12
N SER A 99 11.33 -6.37 -8.85
CA SER A 99 12.37 -6.67 -9.85
C SER A 99 11.81 -7.53 -11.00
N SER A 100 11.00 -8.54 -10.71
CA SER A 100 10.33 -9.34 -11.74
C SER A 100 9.37 -8.51 -12.59
N ARG A 101 8.77 -7.47 -12.02
CA ARG A 101 7.93 -6.52 -12.74
C ARG A 101 8.78 -5.58 -13.62
N SER A 102 9.87 -5.02 -13.11
CA SER A 102 10.74 -4.15 -13.91
C SER A 102 11.39 -4.90 -15.08
N TRP A 103 11.83 -6.14 -14.87
CA TRP A 103 12.33 -7.02 -15.94
C TRP A 103 11.30 -7.26 -17.03
N ARG A 104 10.04 -7.54 -16.67
CA ARG A 104 8.96 -7.71 -17.65
C ARG A 104 8.72 -6.42 -18.42
N ASN A 105 8.61 -5.30 -17.72
CA ASN A 105 8.44 -3.99 -18.34
C ASN A 105 9.58 -3.66 -19.30
N HIS A 106 10.82 -3.91 -18.89
CA HIS A 106 12.02 -3.69 -19.69
C HIS A 106 11.99 -4.51 -20.99
N ARG A 107 11.72 -5.82 -20.90
CA ARG A 107 11.61 -6.69 -22.08
C ARG A 107 10.47 -6.27 -23.01
N THR A 108 9.29 -5.97 -22.45
CA THR A 108 8.16 -5.46 -23.23
C THR A 108 8.53 -4.16 -23.94
N TRP A 109 9.19 -3.24 -23.24
CA TRP A 109 9.63 -1.99 -23.84
C TRP A 109 10.67 -2.21 -24.95
N GLN A 110 11.72 -3.00 -24.72
CA GLN A 110 12.71 -3.34 -25.74
C GLN A 110 12.04 -3.94 -26.99
N GLN A 111 11.07 -4.83 -26.81
CA GLN A 111 10.32 -5.40 -27.92
C GLN A 111 9.54 -4.32 -28.69
N LEU A 112 8.81 -3.45 -28.00
CA LEU A 112 8.04 -2.35 -28.63
C LEU A 112 8.94 -1.31 -29.29
N ARG A 113 10.11 -1.05 -28.72
CA ARG A 113 11.08 -0.08 -29.20
C ARG A 113 11.78 -0.58 -30.45
N ASP A 114 12.35 -1.78 -30.39
CA ASP A 114 13.30 -2.28 -31.39
C ASP A 114 12.59 -3.10 -32.48
N ASN A 115 11.42 -3.68 -32.20
CA ASN A 115 10.67 -4.55 -33.12
C ASN A 115 9.17 -4.21 -33.12
N PRO A 116 8.77 -3.00 -33.56
CA PRO A 116 7.37 -2.59 -33.57
C PRO A 116 6.49 -3.47 -34.47
N ASP A 117 7.02 -3.96 -35.59
CA ASP A 117 6.29 -4.80 -36.54
C ASP A 117 5.93 -6.18 -35.95
N MET A 118 6.80 -6.75 -35.11
CA MET A 118 6.48 -7.97 -34.36
C MET A 118 5.42 -7.74 -33.26
N SER A 119 5.08 -6.49 -32.99
CA SER A 119 4.15 -6.07 -31.94
C SER A 119 2.78 -5.65 -32.48
N GLU A 120 2.51 -5.79 -33.78
CA GLU A 120 1.23 -5.46 -34.42
C GLU A 120 0.03 -6.03 -33.66
N GLY A 121 0.10 -7.29 -33.25
CA GLY A 121 -0.97 -7.93 -32.48
C GLY A 121 -1.22 -7.27 -31.12
N ALA A 122 -0.19 -6.73 -30.47
CA ALA A 122 -0.29 -6.00 -29.20
C ALA A 122 -0.76 -4.56 -29.40
N ILE A 123 -0.40 -3.92 -30.52
CA ILE A 123 -0.87 -2.59 -30.95
C ILE A 123 -2.37 -2.66 -31.24
N ARG A 124 -2.79 -3.58 -32.12
CA ARG A 124 -4.21 -3.80 -32.49
C ARG A 124 -5.09 -4.12 -31.28
N SER A 125 -4.57 -4.84 -30.29
CA SER A 125 -5.33 -5.15 -29.07
C SER A 125 -5.33 -4.03 -28.03
N GLY A 126 -4.70 -2.88 -28.29
CA GLY A 126 -4.53 -1.79 -27.32
C GLY A 126 -3.50 -2.04 -26.21
N ARG A 127 -2.91 -3.25 -26.14
CA ARG A 127 -1.99 -3.62 -25.05
C ARG A 127 -0.70 -2.81 -25.07
N ALA A 128 -0.12 -2.59 -26.26
CA ALA A 128 1.08 -1.78 -26.42
C ALA A 128 0.83 -0.31 -26.04
N LEU A 129 -0.29 0.25 -26.50
CA LEU A 129 -0.67 1.62 -26.17
C LEU A 129 -0.96 1.80 -24.67
N ASN A 130 -1.64 0.84 -24.04
CA ASN A 130 -1.89 0.86 -22.59
C ASN A 130 -0.60 0.71 -21.77
N PHE A 131 0.36 -0.09 -22.24
CA PHE A 131 1.69 -0.15 -21.64
C PHE A 131 2.35 1.24 -21.65
N LEU A 132 2.41 1.88 -22.83
CA LEU A 132 2.99 3.22 -22.98
C LEU A 132 2.24 4.29 -22.18
N LEU A 133 0.89 4.29 -22.20
CA LEU A 133 0.06 5.18 -21.39
C LEU A 133 0.42 5.08 -19.92
N THR A 134 0.58 3.86 -19.40
CA THR A 134 0.94 3.64 -18.00
C THR A 134 2.35 4.13 -17.68
N ARG A 135 3.31 3.99 -18.61
CA ARG A 135 4.69 4.47 -18.41
C ARG A 135 4.76 5.99 -18.48
N LEU A 136 4.18 6.58 -19.53
CA LEU A 136 4.07 8.03 -19.71
C LEU A 136 3.34 8.70 -18.54
N ALA A 137 2.31 8.07 -17.98
CA ALA A 137 1.60 8.57 -16.80
C ALA A 137 2.48 8.70 -15.55
N VAL A 138 3.57 7.94 -15.46
CA VAL A 138 4.51 8.00 -14.33
C VAL A 138 5.62 9.03 -14.59
N THR A 139 6.03 9.23 -15.84
CA THR A 139 7.23 10.01 -16.16
C THR A 139 6.99 11.39 -16.76
N ALA A 140 5.92 11.55 -17.55
CA ALA A 140 5.86 12.62 -18.53
C ALA A 140 4.51 13.32 -18.65
N LEU A 141 3.41 12.64 -18.30
CA LEU A 141 2.09 13.24 -18.35
C LEU A 141 1.89 14.06 -17.07
N PRO A 142 1.90 15.41 -17.16
CA PRO A 142 1.53 16.21 -16.02
C PRO A 142 0.05 15.99 -15.71
N TYR A 143 -0.35 16.30 -14.48
CA TYR A 143 -1.76 16.25 -14.12
C TYR A 143 -2.59 17.28 -14.92
N ARG A 144 -2.01 18.48 -15.10
CA ARG A 144 -2.50 19.51 -16.02
C ARG A 144 -1.38 19.81 -17.01
N PHE A 145 -1.65 19.57 -18.28
CA PHE A 145 -0.79 20.06 -19.34
C PHE A 145 -1.27 21.45 -19.75
N ASP A 146 -0.39 22.43 -19.66
CA ASP A 146 -0.60 23.76 -20.21
C ASP A 146 0.45 23.98 -21.28
N PRO A 147 0.08 24.10 -22.58
CA PRO A 147 1.01 24.32 -23.69
C PRO A 147 2.03 25.45 -23.46
N ASN A 148 1.69 26.43 -22.61
CA ASN A 148 2.55 27.57 -22.32
C ASN A 148 3.59 27.31 -21.22
N ASP A 149 3.37 26.31 -20.38
CA ASP A 149 4.22 25.96 -19.21
C ASP A 149 4.87 24.57 -19.37
N THR A 150 4.91 24.05 -20.60
CA THR A 150 5.49 22.73 -20.88
C THR A 150 6.99 22.86 -21.18
N ARG A 151 7.74 21.79 -20.88
CA ARG A 151 9.13 21.64 -21.34
C ARG A 151 9.27 21.39 -22.85
N TYR A 152 8.19 21.09 -23.56
CA TYR A 152 8.18 20.83 -25.00
C TYR A 152 7.99 22.13 -25.76
N SER A 153 8.77 22.31 -26.82
CA SER A 153 8.63 23.45 -27.73
C SER A 153 7.34 23.36 -28.56
N SER A 154 6.82 24.50 -29.02
CA SER A 154 5.62 24.54 -29.88
C SER A 154 5.77 23.70 -31.15
N GLY A 155 6.99 23.61 -31.71
CA GLY A 155 7.29 22.71 -32.83
C GLY A 155 7.03 21.24 -32.48
N VAL A 156 7.56 20.76 -31.35
CA VAL A 156 7.31 19.39 -30.88
C VAL A 156 5.83 19.15 -30.61
N LEU A 157 5.11 20.13 -30.05
CA LEU A 157 3.67 20.01 -29.83
C LEU A 157 2.88 19.90 -31.14
N SER A 158 3.32 20.59 -32.20
CA SER A 158 2.72 20.48 -33.52
C SER A 158 2.91 19.09 -34.14
N GLU A 159 4.06 18.46 -33.92
CA GLU A 159 4.33 17.07 -34.35
C GLU A 159 3.53 16.04 -33.57
N LEU A 160 3.12 16.37 -32.34
CA LEU A 160 2.28 15.53 -31.47
C LEU A 160 0.78 15.74 -31.71
N LYS A 161 0.40 16.53 -32.71
CA LYS A 161 -1.01 16.74 -33.05
C LYS A 161 -1.65 15.44 -33.51
N ILE A 162 -2.81 15.11 -32.94
CA ILE A 162 -3.58 13.94 -33.35
C ILE A 162 -4.47 14.36 -34.53
N GLU A 163 -4.30 13.69 -35.66
CA GLU A 163 -5.20 13.90 -36.79
C GLU A 163 -6.65 13.53 -36.43
N PRO A 164 -7.65 14.33 -36.81
CA PRO A 164 -9.05 14.05 -36.47
C PRO A 164 -9.52 12.65 -36.90
N GLN A 165 -9.06 12.18 -38.07
CA GLN A 165 -9.38 10.86 -38.59
C GLN A 165 -8.84 9.73 -37.72
N VAL A 166 -7.62 9.88 -37.20
CA VAL A 166 -7.03 8.93 -36.25
C VAL A 166 -7.89 8.91 -34.99
N PHE A 167 -8.26 10.08 -34.47
CA PHE A 167 -9.07 10.20 -33.27
C PHE A 167 -10.44 9.52 -33.40
N GLU A 168 -11.16 9.73 -34.50
CA GLU A 168 -12.46 9.09 -34.79
C GLU A 168 -12.40 7.56 -34.80
N GLN A 169 -11.28 7.01 -35.25
CA GLN A 169 -11.10 5.58 -35.42
C GLN A 169 -10.61 4.87 -34.15
N LEU A 170 -10.10 5.62 -33.18
CA LEU A 170 -9.62 5.05 -31.92
C LEU A 170 -10.75 4.46 -31.10
N THR A 171 -10.50 3.26 -30.59
CA THR A 171 -11.39 2.57 -29.65
C THR A 171 -10.79 2.71 -28.26
N LEU A 172 -11.57 3.28 -27.35
CA LEU A 172 -11.26 3.41 -25.94
C LEU A 172 -12.04 2.37 -25.14
N GLN A 173 -11.50 2.02 -23.99
CA GLN A 173 -12.06 1.08 -23.05
C GLN A 173 -12.12 1.75 -21.68
N GLN A 174 -13.28 1.65 -21.03
CA GLN A 174 -13.43 2.02 -19.63
C GLN A 174 -13.99 0.81 -18.91
N ARG A 175 -13.19 0.23 -18.01
CA ARG A 175 -13.47 -1.07 -17.38
C ARG A 175 -13.61 -2.17 -18.44
N ASN A 176 -14.83 -2.57 -18.79
CA ASN A 176 -15.11 -3.67 -19.73
C ASN A 176 -15.97 -3.22 -20.92
N VAL A 177 -16.08 -1.91 -21.16
CA VAL A 177 -16.91 -1.35 -22.23
C VAL A 177 -16.00 -0.61 -23.19
N ASP A 178 -16.02 -1.07 -24.44
CA ASP A 178 -15.32 -0.45 -25.56
C ASP A 178 -16.24 0.57 -26.25
N PHE A 179 -15.69 1.73 -26.61
CA PHE A 179 -16.42 2.83 -27.27
C PHE A 179 -15.46 3.64 -28.15
N ALA A 180 -15.99 4.44 -29.09
CA ALA A 180 -15.16 5.28 -29.95
C ALA A 180 -14.65 6.49 -29.17
N ALA A 181 -13.43 6.98 -29.44
CA ALA A 181 -12.89 8.14 -28.74
C ALA A 181 -13.74 9.42 -28.95
N THR A 182 -14.39 9.54 -30.11
CA THR A 182 -15.34 10.62 -30.44
C THR A 182 -16.74 10.42 -29.91
N SER A 183 -17.10 9.20 -29.50
CA SER A 183 -18.44 9.02 -28.95
C SER A 183 -18.52 9.79 -27.65
N LEU A 184 -19.36 10.84 -27.65
CA LEU A 184 -19.96 11.41 -26.45
C LEU A 184 -20.63 10.25 -25.74
N LYS A 185 -19.90 9.64 -24.82
CA LYS A 185 -20.54 8.77 -23.87
C LYS A 185 -21.42 9.72 -23.07
N THR A 186 -22.71 9.81 -23.38
CA THR A 186 -23.67 10.27 -22.37
C THR A 186 -23.71 9.15 -21.36
N ALA A 187 -22.68 9.03 -20.52
CA ALA A 187 -22.62 8.00 -19.52
C ALA A 187 -23.42 8.48 -18.31
N GLU A 188 -24.73 8.66 -18.52
CA GLU A 188 -25.76 8.39 -17.51
C GLU A 188 -25.68 6.96 -16.97
N ILE A 189 -24.68 6.17 -17.35
CA ILE A 189 -24.32 4.97 -16.63
C ILE A 189 -23.70 5.40 -15.31
N ASN A 190 -24.58 5.71 -14.37
CA ASN A 190 -24.36 5.92 -12.95
C ASN A 190 -23.73 4.64 -12.38
N TYR A 191 -22.43 4.48 -12.62
CA TYR A 191 -21.69 3.21 -12.51
C TYR A 191 -21.23 2.93 -11.07
N TRP A 192 -22.12 3.23 -10.11
CA TRP A 192 -21.98 2.74 -8.74
C TRP A 192 -21.72 1.22 -8.79
N PRO A 193 -20.66 0.71 -8.16
CA PRO A 193 -20.42 -0.72 -8.02
C PRO A 193 -21.65 -1.48 -7.54
N TYR A 194 -21.84 -2.74 -7.96
CA TYR A 194 -23.06 -3.51 -7.74
C TYR A 194 -23.61 -3.43 -6.31
N ILE A 195 -22.76 -3.62 -5.30
CA ILE A 195 -23.18 -3.56 -3.89
C ILE A 195 -23.59 -2.15 -3.49
N LEU A 196 -22.89 -1.11 -3.96
CA LEU A 196 -23.26 0.28 -3.70
C LEU A 196 -24.58 0.69 -4.39
N ARG A 197 -25.13 -0.13 -5.29
CA ARG A 197 -26.46 0.10 -5.87
C ARG A 197 -27.59 -0.21 -4.91
N TRP A 198 -27.35 -1.00 -3.86
CA TRP A 198 -28.41 -1.40 -2.93
C TRP A 198 -29.08 -0.19 -2.26
N ASP A 199 -30.35 -0.37 -1.90
CA ASP A 199 -31.20 0.69 -1.35
C ASP A 199 -30.67 1.22 -0.01
N GLU A 200 -29.99 0.37 0.78
CA GLU A 200 -29.36 0.79 2.06
C GLU A 200 -28.29 1.88 1.87
N PHE A 201 -27.76 2.03 0.65
CA PHE A 201 -26.77 3.05 0.30
C PHE A 201 -27.35 4.24 -0.47
N SER A 202 -28.63 4.22 -0.82
CA SER A 202 -29.29 5.26 -1.63
C SER A 202 -29.07 6.67 -1.07
N ARG A 203 -29.40 6.88 0.21
CA ARG A 203 -29.22 8.16 0.90
C ARG A 203 -27.78 8.67 0.85
N TYR A 204 -26.81 7.82 1.15
CA TYR A 204 -25.40 8.21 1.18
C TYR A 204 -24.87 8.57 -0.21
N LYS A 205 -25.34 7.89 -1.27
CA LYS A 205 -25.05 8.26 -2.66
C LYS A 205 -25.57 9.65 -2.96
N THR A 206 -26.85 9.90 -2.67
CA THR A 206 -27.48 11.21 -2.92
C THR A 206 -26.78 12.33 -2.17
N ASP A 207 -26.45 12.14 -0.88
CA ASP A 207 -25.75 13.14 -0.07
C ASP A 207 -24.37 13.47 -0.66
N TYR A 208 -23.63 12.46 -1.15
CA TYR A 208 -22.34 12.64 -1.81
C TYR A 208 -22.47 13.35 -3.17
N GLU A 209 -23.40 12.90 -4.02
CA GLU A 209 -23.63 13.49 -5.34
C GLU A 209 -24.06 14.95 -5.24
N GLN A 210 -24.92 15.30 -4.27
CA GLN A 210 -25.31 16.68 -4.02
C GLN A 210 -24.12 17.54 -3.57
N ALA A 211 -23.27 17.02 -2.66
CA ALA A 211 -22.08 17.74 -2.22
C ALA A 211 -21.10 17.95 -3.39
N ARG A 212 -20.91 16.93 -4.23
CA ARG A 212 -20.12 17.01 -5.47
C ARG A 212 -20.68 18.06 -6.43
N GLN A 213 -21.98 18.07 -6.67
CA GLN A 213 -22.62 19.06 -7.56
C GLN A 213 -22.47 20.50 -7.03
N ARG A 214 -22.49 20.70 -5.70
CA ARG A 214 -22.24 22.03 -5.11
C ARG A 214 -20.82 22.51 -5.40
N VAL A 215 -19.82 21.64 -5.20
CA VAL A 215 -18.41 21.94 -5.52
C VAL A 215 -18.25 22.34 -6.98
N VAL A 216 -18.86 21.58 -7.90
CA VAL A 216 -18.81 21.88 -9.34
C VAL A 216 -19.46 23.23 -9.66
N LYS A 217 -20.70 23.46 -9.20
CA LYS A 217 -21.43 24.70 -9.46
C LYS A 217 -20.72 25.93 -8.89
N GLU A 218 -20.21 25.82 -7.66
CA GLU A 218 -19.49 26.92 -7.02
C GLU A 218 -18.23 27.28 -7.81
N ALA A 219 -17.51 26.28 -8.30
CA ALA A 219 -16.31 26.53 -9.06
C ALA A 219 -16.55 27.03 -10.49
N GLU A 220 -17.63 26.58 -11.14
CA GLU A 220 -18.08 27.16 -12.41
C GLU A 220 -18.45 28.65 -12.25
N GLN A 221 -19.04 29.03 -11.11
CA GLN A 221 -19.44 30.40 -10.82
C GLN A 221 -18.28 31.31 -10.40
N ASN A 222 -17.38 30.80 -9.55
CA ASN A 222 -16.34 31.60 -8.90
C ASN A 222 -14.92 31.33 -9.44
N GLY A 223 -14.78 30.43 -10.42
CA GLY A 223 -13.50 29.92 -10.92
C GLY A 223 -12.80 28.90 -10.00
N GLN A 224 -13.26 28.76 -8.75
CA GLN A 224 -12.73 27.85 -7.74
C GLN A 224 -13.81 27.44 -6.74
N ALA A 225 -13.73 26.21 -6.20
CA ALA A 225 -14.61 25.75 -5.13
C ALA A 225 -14.12 26.27 -3.77
N SER A 226 -15.04 26.59 -2.84
CA SER A 226 -14.63 26.96 -1.49
C SER A 226 -14.16 25.74 -0.70
N VAL A 227 -13.26 26.00 0.25
CA VAL A 227 -12.81 25.00 1.22
C VAL A 227 -14.00 24.35 1.95
N GLY A 228 -15.02 25.15 2.29
CA GLY A 228 -16.23 24.65 2.96
C GLY A 228 -16.99 23.61 2.14
N SER A 229 -17.17 23.85 0.83
CA SER A 229 -17.84 22.89 -0.06
C SER A 229 -17.02 21.62 -0.26
N VAL A 230 -15.69 21.74 -0.41
CA VAL A 230 -14.79 20.58 -0.52
C VAL A 230 -14.81 19.74 0.75
N MET A 231 -14.75 20.36 1.94
CA MET A 231 -14.88 19.67 3.22
C MET A 231 -16.23 18.97 3.38
N ALA A 232 -17.33 19.61 2.96
CA ALA A 232 -18.66 19.00 3.03
C ALA A 232 -18.76 17.76 2.13
N MET A 233 -18.14 17.79 0.96
CA MET A 233 -18.01 16.62 0.08
C MET A 233 -17.15 15.52 0.70
N GLU A 234 -16.07 15.86 1.41
CA GLU A 234 -15.24 14.87 2.09
C GLU A 234 -16.02 14.15 3.19
N GLN A 235 -16.71 14.92 4.02
CA GLN A 235 -17.51 14.41 5.11
C GLN A 235 -18.64 13.49 4.63
N SER A 236 -19.28 13.80 3.50
CA SER A 236 -20.30 12.93 2.92
C SER A 236 -19.70 11.61 2.41
N LEU A 237 -18.52 11.66 1.76
CA LEU A 237 -17.80 10.46 1.34
C LEU A 237 -17.37 9.59 2.53
N GLN A 238 -16.86 10.19 3.61
CA GLN A 238 -16.46 9.48 4.81
C GLN A 238 -17.66 8.80 5.49
N LYS A 239 -18.81 9.49 5.60
CA LYS A 239 -20.06 8.91 6.10
C LYS A 239 -20.50 7.71 5.26
N PHE A 240 -20.45 7.84 3.94
CA PHE A 240 -20.80 6.75 3.04
C PHE A 240 -19.85 5.54 3.20
N ARG A 241 -18.54 5.78 3.24
CA ARG A 241 -17.55 4.71 3.46
C ARG A 241 -17.75 4.00 4.79
N LYS A 242 -18.08 4.75 5.86
CA LYS A 242 -18.38 4.18 7.18
C LYS A 242 -19.62 3.28 7.12
N ALA A 243 -20.70 3.75 6.48
CA ALA A 243 -21.92 2.97 6.29
C ALA A 243 -21.66 1.68 5.51
N PHE A 244 -20.88 1.74 4.43
CA PHE A 244 -20.46 0.56 3.67
C PHE A 244 -19.64 -0.42 4.52
N ALA A 245 -18.69 0.09 5.32
CA ALA A 245 -17.85 -0.75 6.18
C ALA A 245 -18.63 -1.44 7.31
N SER A 246 -19.67 -0.79 7.85
CA SER A 246 -20.55 -1.34 8.89
C SER A 246 -21.67 -2.24 8.36
N SER A 247 -21.92 -2.23 7.05
CA SER A 247 -22.98 -3.03 6.43
C SER A 247 -22.69 -4.54 6.45
N LYS A 248 -23.71 -5.34 6.16
CA LYS A 248 -23.57 -6.79 5.93
C LYS A 248 -22.96 -7.11 4.55
N ALA A 249 -22.54 -6.12 3.76
CA ALA A 249 -21.97 -6.32 2.42
C ALA A 249 -20.76 -7.28 2.41
N LYS A 250 -19.86 -7.18 3.40
CA LYS A 250 -18.67 -8.03 3.47
C LYS A 250 -19.04 -9.49 3.69
N SER A 251 -19.87 -9.78 4.69
CA SER A 251 -20.31 -11.14 4.99
C SER A 251 -21.15 -11.71 3.84
N TRP A 252 -22.06 -10.91 3.26
CA TRP A 252 -22.81 -11.30 2.07
C TRP A 252 -21.88 -11.66 0.91
N ALA A 253 -20.87 -10.84 0.61
CA ALA A 253 -19.94 -11.08 -0.49
C ALA A 253 -19.16 -12.37 -0.31
N ILE A 254 -18.72 -12.67 0.92
CA ILE A 254 -18.03 -13.93 1.24
C ILE A 254 -18.99 -15.12 1.07
N ASN A 255 -20.17 -15.05 1.69
CA ASN A 255 -21.15 -16.15 1.69
C ASN A 255 -21.68 -16.49 0.30
N ASN A 256 -21.68 -15.53 -0.63
CA ASN A 256 -22.18 -15.71 -2.00
C ASN A 256 -21.07 -15.86 -3.04
N GLY A 257 -19.79 -15.99 -2.64
CA GLY A 257 -18.67 -16.08 -3.58
C GLY A 257 -18.47 -14.81 -4.44
N ARG A 258 -18.91 -13.65 -3.94
CA ARG A 258 -18.87 -12.33 -4.59
C ARG A 258 -17.81 -11.40 -3.98
N THR A 259 -16.73 -11.94 -3.44
CA THR A 259 -15.65 -11.17 -2.82
C THR A 259 -15.05 -10.11 -3.75
N LEU A 260 -14.98 -10.39 -5.06
CA LEU A 260 -14.49 -9.43 -6.05
C LEU A 260 -15.36 -8.18 -6.13
N GLN A 261 -16.69 -8.29 -6.04
CA GLN A 261 -17.60 -7.14 -6.04
C GLN A 261 -17.39 -6.26 -4.81
N TYR A 262 -17.12 -6.86 -3.65
CA TYR A 262 -16.78 -6.11 -2.44
C TYR A 262 -15.44 -5.37 -2.57
N ILE A 263 -14.43 -6.03 -3.16
CA ILE A 263 -13.13 -5.39 -3.44
C ILE A 263 -13.29 -4.21 -4.39
N GLN A 264 -14.07 -4.37 -5.47
CA GLN A 264 -14.39 -3.28 -6.41
C GLN A 264 -15.01 -2.07 -5.72
N CYS A 265 -15.89 -2.27 -4.74
CA CYS A 265 -16.46 -1.15 -3.96
C CYS A 265 -15.40 -0.43 -3.12
N ARG A 266 -14.46 -1.18 -2.51
CA ARG A 266 -13.35 -0.59 -1.74
C ARG A 266 -12.39 0.21 -2.62
N ASP A 267 -12.08 -0.32 -3.80
CA ASP A 267 -11.21 0.35 -4.76
C ASP A 267 -11.89 1.61 -5.30
N PHE A 268 -13.18 1.54 -5.60
CA PHE A 268 -13.99 2.70 -5.97
C PHE A 268 -13.92 3.82 -4.92
N PHE A 269 -14.08 3.53 -3.64
CA PHE A 269 -13.90 4.54 -2.58
C PHE A 269 -12.46 5.08 -2.50
N ARG A 270 -11.44 4.26 -2.83
CA ARG A 270 -10.06 4.73 -2.88
C ARG A 270 -9.87 5.72 -4.02
N ASP A 271 -10.50 5.47 -5.16
CA ASP A 271 -10.43 6.34 -6.33
C ASP A 271 -11.15 7.67 -6.07
N LEU A 272 -12.35 7.66 -5.48
CA LEU A 272 -13.02 8.90 -5.04
C LEU A 272 -12.15 9.72 -4.07
N ASN A 273 -11.50 9.08 -3.09
CA ASN A 273 -10.59 9.79 -2.17
C ASN A 273 -9.36 10.37 -2.90
N ARG A 274 -8.86 9.71 -3.95
CA ARG A 274 -7.74 10.24 -4.76
C ARG A 274 -8.18 11.44 -5.57
N GLU A 275 -9.37 11.40 -6.16
CA GLU A 275 -9.98 12.55 -6.86
C GLU A 275 -10.16 13.73 -5.93
N MET A 276 -10.65 13.49 -4.71
CA MET A 276 -10.79 14.52 -3.68
C MET A 276 -9.46 15.17 -3.29
N LYS A 277 -8.44 14.37 -2.95
CA LYS A 277 -7.11 14.90 -2.63
C LYS A 277 -6.49 15.68 -3.78
N ARG A 278 -6.76 15.26 -5.02
CA ARG A 278 -6.35 15.98 -6.21
C ARG A 278 -7.03 17.34 -6.31
N LEU A 279 -8.34 17.41 -6.08
CA LEU A 279 -9.07 18.67 -6.02
C LEU A 279 -8.45 19.61 -4.97
N GLU A 280 -8.18 19.11 -3.77
CA GLU A 280 -7.56 19.88 -2.67
C GLU A 280 -6.17 20.41 -3.06
N THR A 281 -5.38 19.61 -3.76
CA THR A 281 -3.99 19.97 -4.11
C THR A 281 -3.91 20.89 -5.33
N THR A 282 -4.79 20.71 -6.31
CA THR A 282 -4.66 21.32 -7.65
C THR A 282 -5.75 22.31 -8.00
N GLY A 283 -6.88 22.28 -7.29
CA GLY A 283 -8.09 23.02 -7.67
C GLY A 283 -8.75 22.55 -8.97
N ASP A 284 -8.27 21.48 -9.60
CA ASP A 284 -8.80 21.01 -10.89
C ASP A 284 -10.13 20.27 -10.71
N LEU A 285 -11.18 20.85 -11.29
CA LEU A 285 -12.54 20.32 -11.20
C LEU A 285 -12.94 19.46 -12.38
N ARG A 286 -12.08 19.33 -13.40
CA ARG A 286 -12.39 18.55 -14.61
C ARG A 286 -12.80 17.10 -14.30
N PRO A 287 -12.21 16.38 -13.32
CA PRO A 287 -12.70 15.04 -12.91
C PRO A 287 -14.15 15.05 -12.36
N PHE A 288 -14.61 16.19 -11.84
CA PHE A 288 -15.93 16.37 -11.25
C PHE A 288 -16.97 16.95 -12.22
N GLN A 289 -16.54 17.58 -13.31
CA GLN A 289 -17.43 18.19 -14.31
C GLN A 289 -18.15 17.17 -15.20
N SER A 290 -17.92 15.86 -15.02
CA SER A 290 -18.58 14.80 -15.80
C SER A 290 -18.50 15.04 -17.31
N ARG A 291 -17.38 15.61 -17.78
CA ARG A 291 -17.08 15.68 -19.20
C ARG A 291 -16.68 14.28 -19.63
N ASP A 292 -17.69 13.53 -20.04
CA ASP A 292 -17.57 12.13 -20.42
C ASP A 292 -16.86 11.94 -21.79
N SER A 293 -16.64 13.04 -22.52
CA SER A 293 -15.96 13.07 -23.81
C SER A 293 -14.75 13.99 -23.79
N TYR A 294 -13.72 13.60 -24.52
CA TYR A 294 -12.63 14.49 -24.89
C TYR A 294 -13.06 15.37 -26.07
N ALA A 295 -12.89 16.68 -25.93
CA ALA A 295 -13.20 17.64 -27.01
C ALA A 295 -11.88 18.28 -27.47
N PRO A 296 -11.29 17.88 -28.62
CA PRO A 296 -9.99 18.40 -29.06
C PRO A 296 -9.92 19.93 -29.18
N GLU A 297 -11.04 20.59 -29.49
CA GLU A 297 -11.12 22.05 -29.61
C GLU A 297 -10.96 22.77 -28.26
N GLU A 298 -11.43 22.14 -27.18
CA GLU A 298 -11.42 22.73 -25.83
C GLU A 298 -10.28 22.18 -24.97
N ASP A 299 -10.05 20.88 -25.04
CA ASP A 299 -9.03 20.16 -24.30
C ASP A 299 -7.67 20.20 -25.01
N GLY A 300 -7.58 20.68 -26.25
CA GLY A 300 -6.38 20.70 -27.11
C GLY A 300 -6.26 19.48 -28.02
N ASP A 301 -5.63 19.62 -29.18
CA ASP A 301 -5.58 18.59 -30.23
C ASP A 301 -4.29 17.74 -30.22
N HIS A 302 -3.45 17.91 -29.21
CA HIS A 302 -2.17 17.21 -29.10
C HIS A 302 -2.22 16.00 -28.18
N LEU A 303 -1.36 15.02 -28.48
CA LEU A 303 -1.28 13.72 -27.83
C LEU A 303 -1.25 13.81 -26.30
N ILE A 304 -0.46 14.73 -25.75
CA ILE A 304 -0.25 14.83 -24.31
C ILE A 304 -1.56 15.19 -23.59
N ASN A 305 -2.40 16.03 -24.18
CA ASN A 305 -3.70 16.39 -23.59
C ASN A 305 -4.65 15.22 -23.60
N PHE A 306 -4.69 14.48 -24.71
CA PHE A 306 -5.50 13.29 -24.84
C PHE A 306 -5.08 12.20 -23.85
N LEU A 307 -3.79 11.88 -23.76
CA LEU A 307 -3.30 10.89 -22.81
C LEU A 307 -3.51 11.33 -21.36
N SER A 308 -3.36 12.62 -21.07
CA SER A 308 -3.65 13.18 -19.74
C SER A 308 -5.13 13.07 -19.41
N PHE A 309 -6.03 13.32 -20.38
CA PHE A 309 -7.46 13.06 -20.25
C PHE A 309 -7.75 11.58 -19.97
N MET A 310 -7.15 10.67 -20.75
CA MET A 310 -7.33 9.24 -20.53
C MET A 310 -6.87 8.80 -19.14
N ASN A 311 -5.67 9.23 -18.72
CA ASN A 311 -5.10 8.91 -17.42
C ASN A 311 -5.96 9.46 -16.26
N ARG A 312 -6.49 10.68 -16.40
CA ARG A 312 -7.39 11.29 -15.41
C ARG A 312 -8.70 10.53 -15.26
N ASN A 313 -9.28 10.10 -16.38
CA ASN A 313 -10.59 9.43 -16.43
C ASN A 313 -10.51 7.89 -16.33
N GLY A 314 -9.31 7.34 -16.11
CA GLY A 314 -9.09 5.89 -16.03
C GLY A 314 -9.45 5.16 -17.33
N LEU A 315 -9.30 5.84 -18.47
CA LEU A 315 -9.52 5.28 -19.79
C LEU A 315 -8.29 4.53 -20.26
N GLN A 316 -8.54 3.49 -21.04
CA GLN A 316 -7.54 2.66 -21.68
C GLN A 316 -7.85 2.61 -23.17
N PHE A 317 -6.87 2.21 -23.98
CA PHE A 317 -7.11 1.84 -25.37
C PHE A 317 -7.78 0.47 -25.40
N GLY A 318 -8.92 0.39 -26.09
CA GLY A 318 -9.61 -0.86 -26.39
C GLY A 318 -9.03 -1.55 -27.62
N ARG A 319 -9.63 -2.67 -28.00
CA ARG A 319 -9.26 -3.39 -29.22
C ARG A 319 -9.67 -2.57 -30.45
N ALA A 320 -8.78 -2.42 -31.41
CA ALA A 320 -9.11 -1.80 -32.70
C ALA A 320 -10.22 -2.59 -33.40
N LYS A 321 -11.21 -1.87 -33.92
CA LYS A 321 -12.21 -2.44 -34.82
C LYS A 321 -11.55 -2.78 -36.16
N PRO A 322 -12.03 -3.81 -36.88
CA PRO A 322 -11.55 -4.10 -38.24
C PRO A 322 -11.65 -2.86 -39.14
N GLY A 323 -10.54 -2.49 -39.78
CA GLY A 323 -10.41 -1.28 -40.61
C GLY A 323 -9.79 -0.08 -39.89
N ASN A 324 -9.75 -0.08 -38.55
CA ASN A 324 -9.22 1.02 -37.74
C ASN A 324 -7.81 0.72 -37.18
N GLU A 325 -7.16 -0.35 -37.62
CA GLU A 325 -5.83 -0.74 -37.13
C GLU A 325 -4.76 0.33 -37.36
N ALA A 326 -4.86 1.06 -38.48
CA ALA A 326 -3.95 2.14 -38.82
C ALA A 326 -3.96 3.26 -37.77
N ALA A 327 -5.13 3.63 -37.23
CA ALA A 327 -5.25 4.65 -36.20
C ALA A 327 -4.52 4.24 -34.89
N HIS A 328 -4.65 2.97 -34.47
CA HIS A 328 -3.91 2.45 -33.32
C HIS A 328 -2.40 2.42 -33.58
N TYR A 329 -1.96 2.12 -34.80
CA TYR A 329 -0.55 2.15 -35.17
C TYR A 329 0.03 3.57 -35.18
N SER A 330 -0.69 4.54 -35.76
CA SER A 330 -0.31 5.96 -35.73
C SER A 330 -0.22 6.46 -34.29
N MET A 331 -1.21 6.16 -33.46
CA MET A 331 -1.22 6.52 -32.05
C MET A 331 -0.04 5.87 -31.29
N PHE A 332 0.23 4.58 -31.52
CA PHE A 332 1.40 3.91 -30.96
C PHE A 332 2.72 4.59 -31.35
N THR A 333 2.86 4.98 -32.62
CA THR A 333 4.06 5.64 -33.14
C THR A 333 4.30 6.97 -32.43
N LEU A 334 3.26 7.81 -32.28
CA LEU A 334 3.36 9.08 -31.56
C LEU A 334 3.69 8.87 -30.08
N MET A 335 3.02 7.90 -29.41
CA MET A 335 3.28 7.58 -28.01
C MET A 335 4.70 7.03 -27.78
N ARG A 336 5.20 6.20 -28.70
CA ARG A 336 6.56 5.66 -28.66
C ARG A 336 7.59 6.78 -28.82
N ALA A 337 7.39 7.67 -29.79
CA ALA A 337 8.25 8.84 -30.00
C ALA A 337 8.29 9.72 -28.75
N LEU A 338 7.14 10.03 -28.16
CA LEU A 338 7.06 10.78 -26.91
C LEU A 338 7.77 10.04 -25.76
N TYR A 339 7.56 8.73 -25.61
CA TYR A 339 8.16 7.97 -24.52
C TYR A 339 9.68 7.87 -24.62
N LEU A 340 10.24 7.80 -25.83
CA LEU A 340 11.70 7.85 -26.05
C LEU A 340 12.33 9.13 -25.48
N THR A 341 11.62 10.25 -25.48
CA THR A 341 12.14 11.51 -24.90
C THR A 341 12.22 11.51 -23.37
N VAL A 342 11.60 10.52 -22.72
CA VAL A 342 11.43 10.46 -21.26
C VAL A 342 11.84 9.12 -20.65
N GLU A 343 12.27 8.18 -21.48
CA GLU A 343 12.61 6.80 -21.09
C GLU A 343 13.64 6.80 -19.96
N ASP A 344 14.64 7.67 -20.05
CA ASP A 344 15.69 7.77 -19.04
C ASP A 344 15.13 8.14 -17.66
N SER A 345 14.01 8.85 -17.58
CA SER A 345 13.37 9.19 -16.30
C SER A 345 12.50 8.05 -15.74
N ASP A 346 12.26 6.98 -16.50
CA ASP A 346 11.44 5.86 -16.07
C ASP A 346 12.25 4.83 -15.26
N GLU A 347 12.24 4.95 -13.93
CA GLU A 347 12.87 3.97 -13.05
C GLU A 347 12.29 2.56 -13.19
N SER A 348 11.06 2.42 -13.68
CA SER A 348 10.36 1.14 -13.72
C SER A 348 10.81 0.19 -14.82
N THR A 349 11.49 0.71 -15.85
CA THR A 349 12.09 -0.06 -16.95
C THR A 349 13.57 -0.29 -16.72
N ARG A 350 14.17 0.38 -15.72
CA ARG A 350 15.55 0.14 -15.30
C ARG A 350 15.63 -1.20 -14.59
N VAL A 351 16.37 -2.12 -15.19
CA VAL A 351 16.76 -3.37 -14.55
C VAL A 351 17.88 -3.04 -13.58
N GLN A 352 17.53 -2.68 -12.36
CA GLN A 352 18.49 -2.68 -11.27
C GLN A 352 18.73 -4.12 -10.82
N SER A 353 19.99 -4.51 -10.66
CA SER A 353 20.30 -5.78 -10.03
C SER A 353 19.72 -5.81 -8.62
N ILE A 354 19.21 -6.97 -8.18
CA ILE A 354 18.78 -7.16 -6.79
C ILE A 354 19.93 -6.79 -5.83
N ARG A 355 21.18 -7.03 -6.24
CA ARG A 355 22.37 -6.64 -5.46
C ARG A 355 22.50 -5.13 -5.33
N ASP A 356 22.23 -4.39 -6.39
CA ASP A 356 22.32 -2.92 -6.39
C ASP A 356 21.20 -2.33 -5.54
N GLN A 357 19.99 -2.89 -5.62
CA GLN A 357 18.87 -2.49 -4.76
C GLN A 357 19.12 -2.80 -3.28
N ALA A 358 19.68 -3.98 -2.98
CA ALA A 358 20.03 -4.36 -1.62
C ALA A 358 21.14 -3.45 -1.05
N ARG A 359 22.13 -3.10 -1.86
CA ARG A 359 23.20 -2.16 -1.50
C ARG A 359 22.64 -0.75 -1.27
N GLU A 360 21.78 -0.26 -2.14
CA GLU A 360 21.18 1.07 -1.99
C GLU A 360 20.27 1.14 -0.75
N ALA A 361 19.55 0.05 -0.44
CA ALA A 361 18.76 -0.06 0.79
C ALA A 361 19.63 -0.02 2.05
N THR A 362 20.73 -0.80 2.09
CA THR A 362 21.66 -0.79 3.22
C THR A 362 22.37 0.56 3.37
N GLU A 363 22.74 1.22 2.27
CA GLU A 363 23.30 2.57 2.30
C GLU A 363 22.27 3.60 2.83
N ARG A 364 20.99 3.49 2.48
CA ARG A 364 19.92 4.35 3.02
C ARG A 364 19.66 4.13 4.51
N GLU A 365 19.70 2.87 4.98
CA GLU A 365 19.57 2.54 6.40
C GLU A 365 20.75 3.05 7.23
N SER A 366 21.98 2.94 6.69
CA SER A 366 23.17 3.47 7.35
C SER A 366 23.14 4.99 7.51
N LYS A 367 22.53 5.72 6.55
CA LYS A 367 22.38 7.18 6.59
C LYS A 367 21.26 7.65 7.51
N THR A 368 20.22 6.82 7.72
CA THR A 368 19.09 7.15 8.62
C THR A 368 19.29 6.66 10.06
N SER A 369 20.21 5.72 10.30
CA SER A 369 20.54 5.20 11.64
C SER A 369 21.47 6.02 12.56
N PRO A 370 22.18 7.10 12.17
CA PRO A 370 23.07 7.80 13.11
C PRO A 370 22.34 8.47 14.28
N GLN A 371 21.01 8.63 14.23
CA GLN A 371 20.22 9.23 15.31
C GLN A 371 19.76 8.24 16.39
N LYS A 372 19.84 6.92 16.15
CA LYS A 372 19.41 5.93 17.17
C LYS A 372 20.46 5.69 18.26
N GLU A 373 21.72 6.06 18.02
CA GLU A 373 22.81 5.83 18.98
C GLU A 373 22.92 6.93 20.06
N ARG A 374 22.12 8.01 19.98
CA ARG A 374 22.06 9.09 21.00
C ARG A 374 20.91 8.97 22.01
N LEU A 375 20.18 7.87 22.04
CA LEU A 375 19.06 7.64 22.96
C LEU A 375 19.32 6.51 23.97
N LEU A 376 20.59 6.28 24.33
CA LEU A 376 20.89 5.55 25.57
C LEU A 376 20.78 6.52 26.75
N PRO A 377 19.97 6.22 27.78
CA PRO A 377 19.82 7.07 28.95
C PRO A 377 21.17 7.20 29.71
N PRO A 378 21.48 8.38 30.28
CA PRO A 378 22.73 8.66 30.98
C PRO A 378 22.76 8.09 32.41
N GLU A 379 22.27 6.86 32.62
CA GLU A 379 22.28 6.20 33.93
C GLU A 379 23.18 4.96 33.86
N GLU A 380 24.50 5.19 33.75
CA GLU A 380 25.62 4.31 34.17
C GLU A 380 26.95 4.90 33.62
N GLN A 381 27.23 6.15 34.01
CA GLN A 381 28.59 6.71 34.03
C GLN A 381 28.94 7.13 35.45
#